data_AF-A0A968JRQ6-F1
#
_entry.id   AF-A0A968JRQ6-F1
#
_cell.length_a   1.000
_cell.length_b   1.000
_cell.length_c   1.000
_cell.angle_alpha   90.00
_cell.angle_beta   90.00
_cell.angle_gamma   90.00
#
_symmetry.space_group_name_H-M   'P 1'
#
loop_
_entity.id
_entity.type
_entity.pdbx_description
1 polymer ?
#
loop_
_entity_poly.entity_id
_entity_poly.type
_entity_poly.pdbx_seq_one_letter_code
_entity_poly.pdbx_strand_id
1 'polypeptide(L)'
;MHFKLLFLLLISHLIISCSPVITSSNKATNTILQYKMKEAFQTWEKNAIKQETSYTDAFYEKFSTWIDNGLRYNYAILNEIASISILETAVGEKIFLSGPHEKELNFYATKSFGYYNPAFIAKASKVIDYSLTNDSMFKQLGKYVYDRQLQKMTRLYHQSYQYLKANPAMTQQLMADYRAAMQNGNEAGELIQSAFRSFADEKEELGRDWYVANTAPGFWIRRMMDGTADQIHEVLEKVMTTYDKEML
;
A
#
# COMPACT_ATOMS: atom_id res chain seq x y z
N MET A 1 1.72 -9.26 1.66
CA MET A 1 2.49 -8.58 0.59
C MET A 1 1.68 -8.96 -0.62
N HIS A 2 0.83 -8.11 -1.17
CA HIS A 2 1.37 -6.93 -1.78
C HIS A 2 0.22 -6.06 -2.29
N PHE A 3 -0.07 -4.99 -1.56
CA PHE A 3 -0.83 -3.77 -1.91
C PHE A 3 -0.59 -2.68 -0.93
N LYS A 4 0.49 -2.85 -0.22
CA LYS A 4 0.64 -2.19 1.04
C LYS A 4 1.46 -0.90 0.79
N LEU A 5 1.47 -0.38 -0.45
CA LEU A 5 2.06 0.91 -0.81
C LEU A 5 1.01 1.92 -1.24
N LEU A 6 0.08 1.46 -2.07
CA LEU A 6 -1.05 2.26 -2.50
C LEU A 6 -2.04 2.53 -1.37
N PHE A 7 -2.13 1.58 -0.43
CA PHE A 7 -3.00 1.61 0.74
C PHE A 7 -2.52 2.56 1.84
N LEU A 8 -1.26 2.98 1.79
CA LEU A 8 -0.63 3.82 2.80
C LEU A 8 -0.58 5.30 2.47
N LEU A 9 -0.82 5.63 1.21
CA LEU A 9 -1.25 6.97 0.81
C LEU A 9 -2.77 7.14 0.90
N LEU A 10 -3.52 6.03 0.95
CA LEU A 10 -4.96 6.09 1.11
C LEU A 10 -5.34 6.44 2.55
N ILE A 11 -4.60 6.09 3.62
CA ILE A 11 -5.15 6.17 5.00
C ILE A 11 -4.52 7.18 5.95
N SER A 12 -3.39 7.80 5.60
CA SER A 12 -3.16 9.17 6.10
C SER A 12 -4.19 10.18 5.53
N HIS A 13 -5.01 9.74 4.58
CA HIS A 13 -5.90 10.57 3.77
C HIS A 13 -7.38 10.12 3.74
N LEU A 14 -7.74 8.93 4.22
CA LEU A 14 -9.08 8.34 4.03
C LEU A 14 -10.10 8.61 5.13
N ILE A 15 -9.76 9.27 6.22
CA ILE A 15 -10.74 9.35 7.32
C ILE A 15 -11.90 10.34 7.02
N ILE A 16 -11.93 11.13 5.92
CA ILE A 16 -12.97 12.18 5.76
C ILE A 16 -13.62 12.33 4.40
N SER A 17 -14.13 11.25 3.84
CA SER A 17 -15.28 11.44 2.92
C SER A 17 -16.33 10.35 2.96
N CYS A 18 -16.28 9.45 3.94
CA CYS A 18 -17.25 8.37 4.03
C CYS A 18 -18.13 8.54 5.27
N SER A 19 -18.97 9.57 5.23
CA SER A 19 -20.26 9.55 5.92
C SER A 19 -21.34 9.85 4.88
N PRO A 20 -22.47 9.13 4.89
CA PRO A 20 -23.59 9.46 4.03
C PRO A 20 -24.11 10.84 4.43
N VAL A 21 -24.29 11.72 3.45
CA VAL A 21 -25.10 12.96 3.45
C VAL A 21 -25.14 13.74 4.78
N ILE A 22 -24.37 14.82 4.87
CA ILE A 22 -24.79 16.00 5.63
C ILE A 22 -24.70 17.21 4.70
N THR A 23 -25.84 17.64 4.17
CA THR A 23 -26.02 19.00 3.67
C THR A 23 -25.87 19.95 4.85
N SER A 24 -24.67 20.49 5.07
CA SER A 24 -24.48 21.69 5.87
C SER A 24 -23.24 22.44 5.35
N SER A 25 -23.36 23.76 5.30
CA SER A 25 -22.43 24.73 4.70
C SER A 25 -20.93 24.37 4.74
N ASN A 26 -20.25 24.62 3.62
CA ASN A 26 -18.82 24.39 3.27
C ASN A 26 -17.72 24.67 4.32
N LYS A 27 -18.01 25.17 5.53
CA LYS A 27 -17.03 25.34 6.61
C LYS A 27 -16.97 24.15 7.59
N ALA A 28 -18.08 23.43 7.82
CA ALA A 28 -18.14 22.39 8.86
C ALA A 28 -17.50 21.04 8.43
N THR A 29 -17.56 20.71 7.14
CA THR A 29 -16.97 19.48 6.56
C THR A 29 -15.44 19.54 6.55
N ASN A 30 -14.85 20.70 6.25
CA ASN A 30 -13.40 20.90 6.25
C ASN A 30 -12.79 20.74 7.66
N THR A 31 -13.53 21.08 8.73
CA THR A 31 -13.05 20.91 10.11
C THR A 31 -13.01 19.46 10.59
N ILE A 32 -13.89 18.59 10.08
CA ILE A 32 -13.84 17.15 10.38
C ILE A 32 -12.67 16.50 9.62
N LEU A 33 -12.46 16.92 8.37
CA LEU A 33 -11.29 16.60 7.51
C LEU A 33 -9.97 16.92 8.21
N GLN A 34 -9.90 18.12 8.76
CA GLN A 34 -8.77 18.55 9.59
C GLN A 34 -8.53 17.64 10.80
N TYR A 35 -9.58 17.40 11.57
CA TYR A 35 -9.46 16.67 12.84
C TYR A 35 -8.96 15.25 12.62
N LYS A 36 -9.50 14.57 11.62
CA LYS A 36 -9.19 13.16 11.36
C LYS A 36 -7.87 12.95 10.64
N MET A 37 -7.46 13.86 9.76
CA MET A 37 -6.08 13.87 9.23
C MET A 37 -5.07 14.13 10.35
N LYS A 38 -5.39 15.05 11.27
CA LYS A 38 -4.56 15.31 12.45
C LYS A 38 -4.51 14.08 13.37
N GLU A 39 -5.62 13.38 13.59
CA GLU A 39 -5.67 12.13 14.36
C GLU A 39 -4.81 11.04 13.70
N ALA A 40 -4.91 10.87 12.38
CA ALA A 40 -4.08 9.91 11.65
C ALA A 40 -2.59 10.24 11.74
N PHE A 41 -2.25 11.52 11.59
CA PHE A 41 -0.88 12.00 11.72
C PHE A 41 -0.33 11.81 13.14
N GLN A 42 -1.09 12.20 14.16
CA GLN A 42 -0.71 12.02 15.57
C GLN A 42 -0.60 10.55 15.94
N THR A 43 -1.47 9.70 15.39
CA THR A 43 -1.40 8.24 15.56
C THR A 43 -0.14 7.70 14.94
N TRP A 44 0.22 8.14 13.73
CA TRP A 44 1.47 7.77 13.08
C TRP A 44 2.67 8.17 13.92
N GLU A 45 2.80 9.45 14.30
CA GLU A 45 3.93 9.92 15.10
C GLU A 45 4.04 9.17 16.43
N LYS A 46 2.91 9.02 17.15
CA LYS A 46 2.86 8.29 18.42
C LYS A 46 3.28 6.83 18.26
N ASN A 47 2.76 6.14 17.24
CA ASN A 47 3.01 4.71 17.05
C ASN A 47 4.40 4.45 16.47
N ALA A 48 4.91 5.32 15.60
CA ALA A 48 6.27 5.25 15.08
C ALA A 48 7.30 5.41 16.21
N ILE A 49 7.14 6.44 17.06
CA ILE A 49 8.01 6.69 18.23
C ILE A 49 7.97 5.53 19.24
N LYS A 50 6.78 4.95 19.47
CA LYS A 50 6.64 3.76 20.34
C LYS A 50 7.33 2.51 19.78
N GLN A 51 7.50 2.42 18.47
CA GLN A 51 8.12 1.25 17.83
C GLN A 51 9.62 1.38 17.64
N GLU A 52 10.17 2.60 17.55
CA GLU A 52 11.61 2.84 17.68
C GLU A 52 12.16 2.35 19.03
N THR A 53 11.30 2.17 20.04
CA THR A 53 11.69 1.87 21.43
C THR A 53 11.45 0.43 21.89
N SER A 54 10.66 -0.40 21.19
CA SER A 54 10.67 -1.86 21.34
C SER A 54 9.83 -2.57 20.28
N TYR A 55 10.43 -3.34 19.38
CA TYR A 55 9.69 -4.38 18.67
C TYR A 55 9.35 -5.49 19.65
N THR A 56 8.07 -5.67 19.95
CA THR A 56 7.61 -6.73 20.84
C THR A 56 7.22 -7.98 20.05
N ASP A 57 7.32 -9.16 20.68
CA ASP A 57 6.82 -10.42 20.09
C ASP A 57 5.36 -10.30 19.67
N ALA A 58 4.53 -9.65 20.49
CA ALA A 58 3.12 -9.39 20.17
C ALA A 58 2.92 -8.57 18.88
N PHE A 59 3.81 -7.62 18.60
CA PHE A 59 3.76 -6.85 17.36
C PHE A 59 4.10 -7.72 16.14
N TYR A 60 5.13 -8.54 16.26
CA TYR A 60 5.49 -9.47 15.20
C TYR A 60 4.43 -10.55 14.97
N GLU A 61 3.90 -11.15 16.03
CA GLU A 61 2.83 -12.15 15.93
C GLU A 61 1.61 -11.60 15.19
N LYS A 62 1.28 -10.32 15.42
CA LYS A 62 0.14 -9.68 14.78
C LYS A 62 0.42 -9.23 13.34
N PHE A 63 1.60 -8.65 13.07
CA PHE A 63 1.86 -7.95 11.81
C PHE A 63 2.94 -8.58 10.93
N SER A 64 3.59 -9.63 11.43
CA SER A 64 4.61 -10.43 10.76
C SER A 64 5.72 -9.54 10.17
N THR A 65 6.22 -8.61 10.99
CA THR A 65 7.27 -7.64 10.63
C THR A 65 8.08 -7.23 11.85
N TRP A 66 9.40 -7.21 11.70
CA TRP A 66 10.38 -6.77 12.71
C TRP A 66 11.09 -5.46 12.32
N ILE A 67 10.70 -4.89 11.18
CA ILE A 67 11.36 -3.75 10.53
C ILE A 67 10.42 -2.54 10.54
N ASP A 68 11.01 -1.34 10.53
CA ASP A 68 10.37 -0.02 10.58
C ASP A 68 10.10 0.55 9.18
N ASN A 69 10.15 -0.31 8.17
CA ASN A 69 10.01 0.10 6.80
C ASN A 69 9.15 -0.87 6.01
N GLY A 70 8.84 -0.44 4.79
CA GLY A 70 8.02 -1.20 3.89
C GLY A 70 6.59 -1.35 4.41
N LEU A 71 5.90 -2.26 3.76
CA LEU A 71 4.46 -2.14 3.73
C LEU A 71 3.72 -2.74 4.93
N ARG A 72 4.34 -3.74 5.54
CA ARG A 72 3.79 -4.44 6.71
C ARG A 72 3.83 -3.52 7.92
N TYR A 73 4.98 -2.90 8.16
CA TYR A 73 5.17 -1.90 9.20
C TYR A 73 4.13 -0.79 9.09
N ASN A 74 4.05 -0.20 7.90
CA ASN A 74 3.14 0.89 7.64
C ASN A 74 1.65 0.50 7.87
N TYR A 75 1.23 -0.72 7.48
CA TYR A 75 -0.11 -1.24 7.80
C TYR A 75 -0.30 -1.37 9.31
N ALA A 76 0.70 -1.88 10.02
CA ALA A 76 0.66 -2.08 11.46
C ALA A 76 0.49 -0.78 12.24
N ILE A 77 1.22 0.28 11.85
CA ILE A 77 1.16 1.61 12.44
C ILE A 77 -0.24 2.21 12.33
N LEU A 78 -0.90 2.00 11.19
CA LEU A 78 -2.20 2.59 10.89
C LEU A 78 -3.40 1.69 11.23
N ASN A 79 -3.20 0.41 11.54
CA ASN A 79 -4.28 -0.60 11.56
C ASN A 79 -5.50 -0.20 12.40
N GLU A 80 -5.31 0.55 13.50
CA GLU A 80 -6.41 1.02 14.37
C GLU A 80 -7.39 1.98 13.66
N ILE A 81 -6.91 2.76 12.70
CA ILE A 81 -7.69 3.76 11.96
C ILE A 81 -7.88 3.39 10.47
N ALA A 82 -7.30 2.24 10.08
CA ALA A 82 -7.03 1.86 8.69
C ALA A 82 -7.22 0.36 8.42
N SER A 83 -7.97 -0.34 9.26
CA SER A 83 -8.21 -1.78 9.10
C SER A 83 -9.03 -2.08 7.84
N ILE A 84 -9.01 -3.34 7.38
CA ILE A 84 -9.82 -3.79 6.24
C ILE A 84 -11.28 -3.37 6.42
N SER A 85 -11.88 -3.67 7.57
CA SER A 85 -13.28 -3.36 7.86
C SER A 85 -13.61 -1.87 7.75
N ILE A 86 -12.74 -1.00 8.30
CA ILE A 86 -12.95 0.46 8.27
C ILE A 86 -12.99 0.95 6.81
N LEU A 87 -12.12 0.44 5.97
CA LEU A 87 -11.97 0.88 4.58
C LEU A 87 -13.04 0.33 3.66
N GLU A 88 -13.43 -0.94 3.86
CA GLU A 88 -14.56 -1.52 3.14
C GLU A 88 -15.86 -0.77 3.45
N THR A 89 -16.05 -0.40 4.72
CA THR A 89 -17.19 0.42 5.17
C THR A 89 -17.13 1.81 4.54
N ALA A 90 -15.95 2.43 4.52
CA ALA A 90 -15.77 3.76 3.95
C ALA A 90 -16.08 3.76 2.45
N VAL A 91 -15.41 2.90 1.67
CA VAL A 91 -15.54 2.86 0.21
C VAL A 91 -16.88 2.24 -0.24
N GLY A 92 -17.52 1.46 0.63
CA GLY A 92 -18.74 0.71 0.32
C GLY A 92 -18.49 -0.45 -0.64
N GLU A 93 -17.28 -1.01 -0.63
CA GLU A 93 -16.84 -2.14 -1.46
C GLU A 93 -15.92 -3.04 -0.66
N LYS A 94 -15.95 -4.35 -0.94
CA LYS A 94 -14.95 -5.28 -0.41
C LYS A 94 -13.57 -4.97 -1.00
N ILE A 95 -12.51 -4.99 -0.19
CA ILE A 95 -11.13 -4.77 -0.67
C ILE A 95 -10.70 -5.94 -1.54
N PHE A 96 -11.00 -7.15 -1.08
CA PHE A 96 -10.64 -8.39 -1.76
C PHE A 96 -11.89 -9.09 -2.29
N LEU A 97 -11.87 -9.52 -3.54
CA LEU A 97 -12.91 -10.41 -4.10
C LEU A 97 -12.78 -11.81 -3.55
N SER A 98 -11.55 -12.26 -3.32
CA SER A 98 -11.25 -13.60 -2.83
C SER A 98 -9.84 -13.64 -2.24
N GLY A 99 -9.51 -14.78 -1.64
CA GLY A 99 -8.20 -15.02 -1.04
C GLY A 99 -8.29 -15.19 0.48
N PRO A 100 -7.15 -15.15 1.18
CA PRO A 100 -7.05 -15.55 2.58
C PRO A 100 -7.32 -14.40 3.56
N HIS A 101 -7.69 -13.22 3.07
CA HIS A 101 -7.93 -12.04 3.91
C HIS A 101 -9.40 -11.93 4.23
N GLU A 102 -9.73 -11.82 5.51
CA GLU A 102 -11.09 -11.62 6.01
C GLU A 102 -11.18 -10.26 6.71
N LYS A 103 -11.44 -10.25 8.02
CA LYS A 103 -11.44 -9.02 8.84
C LYS A 103 -10.05 -8.41 8.98
N GLU A 104 -9.01 -9.25 8.91
CA GLU A 104 -7.61 -8.86 9.02
C GLU A 104 -6.77 -9.51 7.92
N LEU A 105 -5.56 -8.98 7.70
CA LEU A 105 -4.62 -9.52 6.73
C LEU A 105 -3.99 -10.82 7.26
N ASN A 106 -4.28 -11.93 6.61
CA ASN A 106 -3.54 -13.17 6.79
C ASN A 106 -2.14 -13.10 6.13
N PHE A 107 -1.07 -13.09 6.93
CA PHE A 107 0.32 -13.07 6.44
C PHE A 107 0.95 -14.44 6.23
N TYR A 108 0.29 -15.51 6.67
CA TYR A 108 0.78 -16.89 6.68
C TYR A 108 0.17 -17.77 5.59
N ALA A 109 -0.68 -17.19 4.75
CA ALA A 109 -1.27 -17.90 3.62
C ALA A 109 -0.20 -18.24 2.57
N THR A 110 -0.01 -19.53 2.32
CA THR A 110 0.99 -20.06 1.36
C THR A 110 0.39 -20.51 0.04
N LYS A 111 -0.90 -20.87 0.03
CA LYS A 111 -1.60 -21.44 -1.14
C LYS A 111 -2.48 -20.44 -1.89
N SER A 112 -2.58 -19.20 -1.40
CA SER A 112 -3.40 -18.14 -1.99
C SER A 112 -2.92 -16.78 -1.51
N PHE A 113 -3.30 -15.73 -2.24
CA PHE A 113 -3.08 -14.33 -1.87
C PHE A 113 -4.40 -13.56 -2.02
N GLY A 114 -4.49 -12.36 -1.45
CA GLY A 114 -5.70 -11.53 -1.60
C GLY A 114 -5.84 -10.99 -3.01
N TYR A 115 -6.92 -11.36 -3.71
CA TYR A 115 -7.27 -10.88 -5.05
C TYR A 115 -8.06 -9.58 -4.91
N TYR A 116 -7.52 -8.48 -5.42
CA TYR A 116 -8.17 -7.18 -5.25
C TYR A 116 -9.50 -7.08 -5.98
N ASN A 117 -10.41 -6.31 -5.40
CA ASN A 117 -11.62 -5.87 -6.08
C ASN A 117 -11.33 -4.62 -6.92
N PRO A 118 -11.42 -4.69 -8.27
CA PRO A 118 -11.22 -3.52 -9.12
C PRO A 118 -12.25 -2.42 -8.85
N ALA A 119 -13.47 -2.74 -8.39
CA ALA A 119 -14.47 -1.73 -8.03
C ALA A 119 -14.05 -0.91 -6.80
N PHE A 120 -13.44 -1.57 -5.81
CA PHE A 120 -12.85 -0.90 -4.65
C PHE A 120 -11.73 0.06 -5.10
N ILE A 121 -10.81 -0.41 -5.95
CA ILE A 121 -9.68 0.41 -6.46
C ILE A 121 -10.20 1.62 -7.23
N ALA A 122 -11.19 1.43 -8.10
CA ALA A 122 -11.77 2.51 -8.90
C ALA A 122 -12.44 3.59 -8.03
N LYS A 123 -13.21 3.19 -7.02
CA LYS A 123 -13.83 4.14 -6.08
C LYS A 123 -12.79 4.87 -5.23
N ALA A 124 -11.81 4.14 -4.70
CA ALA A 124 -10.70 4.72 -3.95
C ALA A 124 -9.91 5.73 -4.79
N SER A 125 -9.61 5.40 -6.05
CA SER A 125 -8.92 6.28 -7.00
C SER A 125 -9.66 7.61 -7.20
N LYS A 126 -10.99 7.57 -7.37
CA LYS A 126 -11.82 8.79 -7.50
C LYS A 126 -11.77 9.67 -6.25
N VAL A 127 -11.80 9.07 -5.06
CA VAL A 127 -11.70 9.80 -3.80
C VAL A 127 -10.34 10.49 -3.69
N ILE A 128 -9.25 9.77 -3.97
CA ILE A 128 -7.89 10.33 -3.96
C ILE A 128 -7.78 11.50 -4.94
N ASP A 129 -8.22 11.31 -6.18
CA ASP A 129 -8.14 12.31 -7.24
C ASP A 129 -8.90 13.59 -6.87
N TYR A 130 -10.12 13.45 -6.34
CA TYR A 130 -10.90 14.57 -5.83
C TYR A 130 -10.16 15.31 -4.72
N SER A 131 -9.61 14.58 -3.74
CA SER A 131 -8.90 15.18 -2.60
C SER A 131 -7.59 15.87 -3.00
N LEU A 132 -6.78 15.28 -3.89
CA LEU A 132 -5.55 15.89 -4.38
C LEU A 132 -5.80 17.17 -5.20
N THR A 133 -6.96 17.25 -5.85
CA THR A 133 -7.33 18.38 -6.72
C THR A 133 -8.05 19.49 -5.97
N ASN A 134 -8.97 19.15 -5.06
CA ASN A 134 -9.93 20.11 -4.50
C ASN A 134 -9.70 20.44 -3.01
N ASP A 135 -8.82 19.71 -2.31
CA ASP A 135 -8.50 19.98 -0.91
C ASP A 135 -7.02 20.38 -0.74
N SER A 136 -6.79 21.68 -0.65
CA SER A 136 -5.45 22.27 -0.53
C SER A 136 -4.71 21.81 0.72
N MET A 137 -5.44 21.54 1.81
CA MET A 137 -4.85 21.17 3.07
C MET A 137 -4.57 19.66 3.13
N PHE A 138 -5.45 18.85 2.56
CA PHE A 138 -5.16 17.44 2.28
C PHE A 138 -3.87 17.31 1.48
N LYS A 139 -3.73 18.13 0.44
CA LYS A 139 -2.53 18.18 -0.40
C LYS A 139 -1.28 18.57 0.41
N GLN A 140 -1.38 19.58 1.27
CA GLN A 140 -0.24 20.03 2.08
C GLN A 140 0.19 18.99 3.13
N LEU A 141 -0.74 18.48 3.94
CA LEU A 141 -0.46 17.46 4.96
C LEU A 141 0.00 16.16 4.30
N GLY A 142 -0.59 15.83 3.16
CA GLY A 142 -0.21 14.67 2.37
C GLY A 142 1.22 14.71 1.88
N LYS A 143 1.68 15.87 1.41
CA LYS A 143 3.08 16.06 1.03
C LYS A 143 4.03 15.81 2.21
N TYR A 144 3.71 16.29 3.40
CA TYR A 144 4.55 16.06 4.58
C TYR A 144 4.72 14.57 4.91
N VAL A 145 3.61 13.82 4.92
CA VAL A 145 3.65 12.36 5.14
C VAL A 145 4.38 11.65 4.01
N TYR A 146 4.10 12.04 2.76
CA TYR A 146 4.74 11.49 1.58
C TYR A 146 6.26 11.63 1.66
N ASP A 147 6.76 12.85 1.84
CA ASP A 147 8.19 13.15 1.83
C ASP A 147 8.95 12.39 2.93
N ARG A 148 8.34 12.22 4.11
CA ARG A 148 8.98 11.54 5.24
C ARG A 148 8.89 10.02 5.20
N GLN A 149 7.76 9.47 4.77
CA GLN A 149 7.42 8.06 5.02
C GLN A 149 7.27 7.24 3.74
N LEU A 150 6.81 7.86 2.64
CA LEU A 150 6.29 7.12 1.50
C LEU A 150 7.11 7.36 0.22
N GLN A 151 7.85 8.46 0.12
CA GLN A 151 8.58 8.86 -1.09
C GLN A 151 9.55 7.78 -1.58
N LYS A 152 10.45 7.30 -0.72
CA LYS A 152 11.44 6.27 -1.11
C LYS A 152 10.74 5.00 -1.59
N MET A 153 9.66 4.64 -0.90
CA MET A 153 8.90 3.42 -1.13
C MET A 153 8.08 3.51 -2.42
N THR A 154 7.41 4.64 -2.67
CA THR A 154 6.62 4.93 -3.88
C THR A 154 7.45 4.91 -5.15
N ARG A 155 8.63 5.53 -5.13
CA ARG A 155 9.61 5.45 -6.23
C ARG A 155 10.00 4.02 -6.55
N LEU A 156 10.33 3.20 -5.54
CA LEU A 156 10.71 1.80 -5.76
C LEU A 156 9.57 0.94 -6.31
N TYR A 157 8.32 1.21 -5.92
CA TYR A 157 7.18 0.51 -6.51
C TYR A 157 6.93 0.93 -7.94
N HIS A 158 7.03 2.23 -8.25
CA HIS A 158 6.91 2.71 -9.61
C HIS A 158 7.98 2.06 -10.52
N GLN A 159 9.23 2.07 -10.07
CA GLN A 159 10.35 1.42 -10.78
C GLN A 159 10.17 -0.10 -10.93
N SER A 160 9.66 -0.78 -9.88
CA SER A 160 9.41 -2.22 -9.93
C SER A 160 8.30 -2.58 -10.92
N TYR A 161 7.26 -1.75 -11.04
CA TYR A 161 6.22 -1.92 -12.04
C TYR A 161 6.80 -1.78 -13.45
N GLN A 162 7.55 -0.70 -13.69
CA GLN A 162 8.22 -0.46 -14.98
C GLN A 162 9.16 -1.61 -15.35
N TYR A 163 9.97 -2.10 -14.40
CA TYR A 163 10.86 -3.23 -14.60
C TYR A 163 10.13 -4.47 -15.10
N LEU A 164 8.99 -4.82 -14.48
CA LEU A 164 8.20 -5.99 -14.92
C LEU A 164 7.54 -5.76 -16.28
N LYS A 165 6.99 -4.56 -16.53
CA LYS A 165 6.39 -4.25 -17.84
C LYS A 165 7.42 -4.27 -18.97
N ALA A 166 8.68 -3.88 -18.69
CA ALA A 166 9.78 -3.94 -19.63
C ALA A 166 10.31 -5.37 -19.89
N ASN A 167 9.98 -6.33 -19.02
CA ASN A 167 10.47 -7.71 -19.09
C ASN A 167 9.32 -8.74 -19.13
N PRO A 168 8.40 -8.67 -20.13
CA PRO A 168 7.13 -9.40 -20.10
C PRO A 168 7.29 -10.93 -20.10
N ALA A 169 8.28 -11.48 -20.80
CA ALA A 169 8.53 -12.92 -20.83
C ALA A 169 8.95 -13.46 -19.45
N MET A 170 9.89 -12.79 -18.79
CA MET A 170 10.29 -13.11 -17.42
C MET A 170 9.11 -12.96 -16.46
N THR A 171 8.33 -11.88 -16.59
CA THR A 171 7.15 -11.65 -15.74
C THR A 171 6.09 -12.75 -15.91
N GLN A 172 5.81 -13.18 -17.14
CA GLN A 172 4.88 -14.28 -17.41
C GLN A 172 5.38 -15.60 -16.82
N GLN A 173 6.67 -15.91 -16.97
CA GLN A 173 7.26 -17.11 -16.40
C GLN A 173 7.18 -17.09 -14.86
N LEU A 174 7.54 -15.97 -14.22
CA LEU A 174 7.46 -15.84 -12.76
C LEU A 174 6.03 -15.96 -12.23
N MET A 175 5.02 -15.45 -12.94
CA MET A 175 3.61 -15.65 -12.57
C MET A 175 3.21 -17.13 -12.64
N ALA A 176 3.69 -17.86 -13.66
CA ALA A 176 3.44 -19.29 -13.80
C ALA A 176 4.13 -20.10 -12.68
N ASP A 177 5.40 -19.83 -12.42
CA ASP A 177 6.19 -20.50 -11.38
C ASP A 177 5.61 -20.23 -9.99
N TYR A 178 5.23 -18.98 -9.70
CA TYR A 178 4.60 -18.61 -8.45
C TYR A 178 3.26 -19.32 -8.25
N ARG A 179 2.43 -19.43 -9.30
CA ARG A 179 1.17 -20.18 -9.26
C ARG A 179 1.41 -21.67 -8.99
N ALA A 180 2.37 -22.28 -9.69
CA ALA A 180 2.72 -23.68 -9.49
C ALA A 180 3.24 -23.95 -8.07
N ALA A 181 4.10 -23.06 -7.55
CA ALA A 181 4.62 -23.16 -6.19
C ALA A 181 3.50 -23.13 -5.13
N MET A 182 2.54 -22.21 -5.26
CA MET A 182 1.38 -22.17 -4.34
C MET A 182 0.52 -23.44 -4.41
N GLN A 183 0.31 -24.00 -5.60
CA GLN A 183 -0.49 -25.21 -5.79
C GLN A 183 0.18 -26.45 -5.19
N ASN A 184 1.50 -26.56 -5.33
CA ASN A 184 2.28 -27.69 -4.85
C ASN A 184 2.61 -27.62 -3.35
N GLY A 185 2.24 -26.53 -2.67
CA GLY A 185 2.58 -26.31 -1.26
C GLY A 185 4.06 -25.99 -1.04
N ASN A 186 4.76 -25.52 -2.07
CA ASN A 186 6.14 -25.05 -1.98
C ASN A 186 6.19 -23.63 -1.37
N GLU A 187 7.38 -23.19 -0.98
CA GLU A 187 7.67 -21.83 -0.46
C GLU A 187 7.56 -20.76 -1.56
N ALA A 188 6.35 -20.51 -2.05
CA ALA A 188 6.08 -19.53 -3.11
C ALA A 188 6.54 -18.11 -2.73
N GLY A 189 6.51 -17.78 -1.43
CA GLY A 189 7.04 -16.53 -0.89
C GLY A 189 8.56 -16.42 -1.06
N GLU A 190 9.31 -17.49 -0.81
CA GLU A 190 10.77 -17.52 -0.99
C GLU A 190 11.14 -17.50 -2.47
N LEU A 191 10.40 -18.22 -3.32
CA LEU A 191 10.61 -18.21 -4.77
C LEU A 191 10.54 -16.77 -5.32
N ILE A 192 9.47 -16.05 -4.98
CA ILE A 192 9.28 -14.71 -5.52
C ILE A 192 10.27 -13.70 -4.95
N GLN A 193 10.66 -13.84 -3.68
CA GLN A 193 11.67 -12.97 -3.07
C GLN A 193 13.06 -13.22 -3.67
N SER A 194 13.43 -14.49 -3.87
CA SER A 194 14.71 -14.87 -4.45
C SER A 194 14.86 -14.39 -5.89
N ALA A 195 13.76 -14.41 -6.67
CA ALA A 195 13.75 -13.95 -8.06
C ALA A 195 14.13 -12.47 -8.24
N PHE A 196 13.99 -11.64 -7.20
CA PHE A 196 14.26 -10.20 -7.27
C PHE A 196 15.47 -9.75 -6.45
N ARG A 197 16.32 -10.70 -6.00
CA ARG A 197 17.55 -10.36 -5.28
C ARG A 197 18.47 -9.48 -6.11
N SER A 198 18.77 -9.85 -7.35
CA SER A 198 19.64 -9.05 -8.23
C SER A 198 19.08 -7.65 -8.52
N PHE A 199 17.77 -7.52 -8.69
CA PHE A 199 17.12 -6.21 -8.82
C PHE A 199 17.29 -5.39 -7.55
N ALA A 200 17.14 -6.00 -6.37
CA ALA A 200 17.32 -5.33 -5.09
C ALA A 200 18.78 -4.90 -4.86
N ASP A 201 19.75 -5.77 -5.17
CA ASP A 201 21.18 -5.48 -5.09
C ASP A 201 21.53 -4.26 -5.97
N GLU A 202 21.05 -4.21 -7.22
CA GLU A 202 21.23 -3.05 -8.11
C GLU A 202 20.62 -1.76 -7.52
N LYS A 203 19.45 -1.85 -6.89
CA LYS A 203 18.82 -0.65 -6.29
C LYS A 203 19.55 -0.20 -5.02
N GLU A 204 20.10 -1.11 -4.24
CA GLU A 204 20.91 -0.80 -3.07
C GLU A 204 22.20 -0.06 -3.44
N GLU A 205 22.89 -0.47 -4.51
CA GLU A 205 24.06 0.25 -5.05
C GLU A 205 23.74 1.71 -5.42
N LEU A 206 22.48 1.99 -5.79
CA LEU A 206 21.97 3.34 -6.05
C LEU A 206 21.46 4.07 -4.80
N GLY A 207 21.76 3.54 -3.60
CA GLY A 207 21.35 4.11 -2.32
C GLY A 207 19.85 3.97 -2.03
N ARG A 208 19.18 2.99 -2.63
CA ARG A 208 17.76 2.68 -2.34
C ARG A 208 17.63 1.59 -1.28
N ASP A 209 16.45 1.50 -0.69
CA ASP A 209 16.13 0.50 0.31
C ASP A 209 16.03 -0.89 -0.32
N TRP A 210 17.00 -1.75 -0.01
CA TRP A 210 17.09 -3.11 -0.55
C TRP A 210 15.85 -3.96 -0.24
N TYR A 211 15.32 -3.88 0.98
CA TYR A 211 14.17 -4.68 1.39
C TYR A 211 12.91 -4.29 0.60
N VAL A 212 12.68 -2.99 0.46
CA VAL A 212 11.58 -2.47 -0.36
C VAL A 212 11.79 -2.86 -1.82
N ALA A 213 13.01 -2.76 -2.35
CA ALA A 213 13.32 -3.14 -3.73
C ALA A 213 13.15 -4.64 -3.99
N ASN A 214 13.48 -5.50 -3.03
CA ASN A 214 13.30 -6.94 -3.14
C ASN A 214 11.82 -7.33 -3.11
N THR A 215 11.05 -6.68 -2.23
CA THR A 215 9.64 -7.03 -2.05
C THR A 215 8.75 -6.36 -3.12
N ALA A 216 9.02 -5.15 -3.58
CA ALA A 216 8.15 -4.42 -4.51
C ALA A 216 7.86 -5.09 -5.87
N PRO A 217 8.73 -5.90 -6.49
CA PRO A 217 8.36 -6.57 -7.75
C PRO A 217 7.43 -7.75 -7.51
N GLY A 218 7.63 -8.51 -6.43
CA GLY A 218 6.67 -9.53 -6.01
C GLY A 218 5.27 -8.95 -5.85
N PHE A 219 5.19 -7.64 -5.59
CA PHE A 219 3.92 -6.94 -5.44
C PHE A 219 3.10 -6.91 -6.68
N TRP A 220 3.73 -6.39 -7.70
CA TRP A 220 3.13 -6.25 -8.99
C TRP A 220 2.84 -7.61 -9.61
N ILE A 221 3.66 -8.64 -9.39
CA ILE A 221 3.34 -10.01 -9.84
C ILE A 221 1.95 -10.45 -9.39
N ARG A 222 1.61 -10.29 -8.11
CA ARG A 222 0.27 -10.66 -7.60
C ARG A 222 -0.85 -9.77 -8.14
N ARG A 223 -0.56 -8.50 -8.44
CA ARG A 223 -1.52 -7.56 -9.03
C ARG A 223 -1.71 -7.76 -10.53
N MET A 224 -0.69 -8.28 -11.21
CA MET A 224 -0.79 -8.68 -12.60
C MET A 224 -1.63 -9.96 -12.69
N MET A 225 -1.46 -10.90 -11.76
CA MET A 225 -2.24 -12.13 -11.70
C MET A 225 -3.73 -11.93 -11.40
N ASP A 226 -4.11 -10.92 -10.62
CA ASP A 226 -5.51 -10.58 -10.36
C ASP A 226 -6.07 -9.48 -11.28
N GLY A 227 -5.28 -9.03 -12.26
CA GLY A 227 -5.70 -8.06 -13.27
C GLY A 227 -5.81 -6.61 -12.78
N THR A 228 -5.36 -6.30 -11.57
CA THR A 228 -5.51 -4.96 -11.00
C THR A 228 -4.27 -4.07 -11.16
N ALA A 229 -3.10 -4.61 -11.54
CA ALA A 229 -1.82 -3.89 -11.54
C ALA A 229 -1.85 -2.50 -12.20
N ASP A 230 -2.46 -2.38 -13.38
CA ASP A 230 -2.46 -1.12 -14.12
C ASP A 230 -3.32 -0.05 -13.40
N GLN A 231 -4.50 -0.42 -12.87
CA GLN A 231 -5.37 0.50 -12.09
C GLN A 231 -4.67 1.04 -10.84
N ILE A 232 -3.88 0.17 -10.23
CA ILE A 232 -3.13 0.46 -9.02
C ILE A 232 -1.99 1.40 -9.34
N HIS A 233 -1.25 1.11 -10.40
CA HIS A 233 -0.14 1.94 -10.85
C HIS A 233 -0.63 3.33 -11.23
N GLU A 234 -1.78 3.46 -11.87
CA GLU A 234 -2.41 4.77 -12.16
C GLU A 234 -2.63 5.60 -10.89
N VAL A 235 -3.10 4.98 -9.80
CA VAL A 235 -3.25 5.69 -8.51
C VAL A 235 -1.90 6.12 -7.95
N LEU A 236 -0.88 5.27 -8.06
CA LEU A 236 0.48 5.57 -7.61
C LEU A 236 1.02 6.78 -8.37
N GLU A 237 0.84 6.79 -9.69
CA GLU A 237 1.24 7.88 -10.57
C GLU A 237 0.51 9.18 -10.27
N LYS A 238 -0.79 9.16 -9.94
CA LYS A 238 -1.52 10.37 -9.52
C LYS A 238 -0.90 11.00 -8.27
N VAL A 239 -0.55 10.16 -7.29
CA VAL A 239 0.09 10.64 -6.06
C VAL A 239 1.50 11.17 -6.36
N MET A 240 2.31 10.42 -7.12
CA MET A 240 3.64 10.86 -7.51
C MET A 240 3.62 12.13 -8.36
N THR A 241 2.68 12.27 -9.30
CA THR A 241 2.50 13.49 -10.09
C THR A 241 2.22 14.70 -9.21
N THR A 242 1.53 14.49 -8.09
CA THR A 242 1.17 15.56 -7.16
C THR A 242 2.31 15.95 -6.22
N TYR A 243 3.11 14.97 -5.75
CA TYR A 243 4.09 15.19 -4.68
C TYR A 243 5.56 15.02 -5.08
N ASP A 244 5.83 14.37 -6.22
CA ASP A 244 7.14 13.83 -6.62
C ASP A 244 7.29 13.73 -8.15
N LYS A 245 6.78 14.72 -8.86
CA LYS A 245 6.70 14.74 -10.34
C LYS A 245 8.07 14.59 -11.02
N GLU A 246 9.14 15.01 -10.36
CA GLU A 246 10.51 14.96 -10.87
C GLU A 246 11.05 13.53 -11.04
N MET A 247 10.35 12.53 -10.50
CA MET A 247 10.78 11.13 -10.46
C MET A 247 9.88 10.19 -11.29
N LEU A 248 9.00 10.76 -12.13
CA LEU A 248 8.21 10.06 -13.13
C LEU A 248 8.93 10.00 -14.47
#